data_AF-A0AAD6TNU0-F1
#
_entry.id   AF-A0AAD6TNU0-F1
#
_cell.length_a   1.000
_cell.length_b   1.000
_cell.length_c   1.000
_cell.angle_alpha   90.00
_cell.angle_beta   90.00
_cell.angle_gamma   90.00
#
_symmetry.space_group_name_H-M   'P 1'
#
loop_
_entity.id
_entity.type
_entity.pdbx_description
1 polymer ?
#
loop_
_entity_poly.entity_id
_entity_poly.type
_entity_poly.pdbx_seq_one_letter_code
_entity_poly.pdbx_strand_id
1 'polypeptide(L)'
;MTLNRVTVAFLLFSFFHCFAQGIIHSFIFSIDSEFAGLVTKVVHAAEIPLKNITYLEGSPNRYVLRMCDDIPHGQPKNPCMVIFRSGVDVHDAPGAEQSDDWESLSILEDLVNGFSLSTTRDSANNTVGVTFRSQTTEPVFLSQQCAQILVYPQQLLQNAAREDITHIFLQFWLFGVSAFVVAKSSVPHTLTVLGTRLLLTAWSTYIASYRTNLDENLFREMISAPGTPCGVEMFPTYFAMRHAYDIADVVLSCTALLLSGLLSWNLLKLYKAQSFNRVGAPAHITRIYKFFMAVEACLQLEVFVLVAATSLWSDILINTGIRDISAHTRTYYGVIIGTTVLLLPWIALGWYGVRRENKPTMVAFLGIAFAILAGWSIMFYSRVYRWSFIQWPYLGCLTVASLILIMRVVRYPVLEIQLTLSQRERNTGHRLLEELRHGPGPIPCVLSQPQCHASLRHPPVQAEAALASLNFAPEVFEHSDVEKSGGKLAYYDFDEPEYPPATFQFVSSHLRSDHESAPAGDVSPLPTPLRGPPPMYEKPYVARF
;
A
#
# COMPACT_ATOMS: atom_id res chain seq x y z
N MET A 1 29.04 18.75 6.89
CA MET A 1 28.64 17.49 6.23
C MET A 1 29.83 16.94 5.46
N THR A 2 30.33 15.76 5.78
CA THR A 2 31.32 15.08 4.94
C THR A 2 30.58 14.23 3.92
N LEU A 3 30.38 14.78 2.72
CA LEU A 3 29.73 14.09 1.63
C LEU A 3 30.63 12.93 1.16
N ASN A 4 30.29 11.69 1.54
CA ASN A 4 31.03 10.51 1.13
C ASN A 4 30.62 10.14 -0.32
N ARG A 5 31.54 9.52 -1.07
CA ARG A 5 31.27 9.00 -2.42
C ARG A 5 30.05 8.08 -2.44
N VAL A 6 29.88 7.25 -1.40
CA VAL A 6 28.72 6.33 -1.28
C VAL A 6 27.40 7.10 -1.11
N THR A 7 27.37 8.14 -0.27
CA THR A 7 26.15 8.95 -0.08
C THR A 7 25.77 9.73 -1.34
N VAL A 8 26.77 10.23 -2.09
CA VAL A 8 26.52 10.86 -3.41
C VAL A 8 25.96 9.86 -4.39
N ALA A 9 26.56 8.67 -4.48
CA ALA A 9 26.09 7.60 -5.36
C ALA A 9 24.65 7.20 -5.04
N PHE A 10 24.29 7.06 -3.76
CA PHE A 10 22.93 6.76 -3.32
C PHE A 10 21.92 7.86 -3.70
N LEU A 11 22.30 9.13 -3.55
CA LEU A 11 21.43 10.25 -3.91
C LEU A 11 21.21 10.34 -5.43
N LEU A 12 22.30 10.24 -6.21
CA LEU A 12 22.23 10.26 -7.67
C LEU A 12 21.41 9.08 -8.20
N PHE A 13 21.64 7.88 -7.66
CA PHE A 13 20.86 6.70 -7.98
C PHE A 13 19.37 6.92 -7.68
N SER A 14 19.04 7.43 -6.48
CA SER A 14 17.65 7.71 -6.09
C SER A 14 17.00 8.76 -7.01
N PHE A 15 17.75 9.79 -7.41
CA PHE A 15 17.30 10.82 -8.34
C PHE A 15 16.95 10.20 -9.70
N PHE A 16 17.91 9.55 -10.37
CA PHE A 16 17.67 8.97 -11.70
C PHE A 16 16.55 7.94 -11.69
N HIS A 17 16.48 7.13 -10.64
CA HIS A 17 15.44 6.11 -10.52
C HIS A 17 14.05 6.70 -10.28
N CYS A 18 13.94 7.74 -9.45
CA CYS A 18 12.70 8.49 -9.24
C CYS A 18 12.16 9.04 -10.57
N PHE A 19 13.00 9.64 -11.41
CA PHE A 19 12.58 10.15 -12.71
C PHE A 19 12.24 9.02 -13.68
N ALA A 20 13.05 7.98 -13.76
CA ALA A 20 12.79 6.85 -14.67
C ALA A 20 11.45 6.17 -14.36
N GLN A 21 11.20 5.81 -13.09
CA GLN A 21 9.91 5.23 -12.70
C GLN A 21 8.77 6.24 -12.81
N GLY A 22 8.98 7.49 -12.40
CA GLY A 22 7.95 8.53 -12.53
C GLY A 22 7.49 8.71 -13.98
N ILE A 23 8.41 8.65 -14.95
CA ILE A 23 8.08 8.70 -16.38
C ILE A 23 7.27 7.48 -16.82
N ILE A 24 7.69 6.26 -16.44
CA ILE A 24 6.94 5.03 -16.79
C ILE A 24 5.52 5.08 -16.22
N HIS A 25 5.35 5.40 -14.93
CA HIS A 25 4.02 5.54 -14.33
C HIS A 25 3.20 6.69 -14.96
N SER A 26 3.85 7.75 -15.47
CA SER A 26 3.15 8.82 -16.19
C SER A 26 2.60 8.35 -17.54
N PHE A 27 3.35 7.51 -18.28
CA PHE A 27 2.85 6.91 -19.53
C PHE A 27 1.70 5.96 -19.28
N ILE A 28 1.85 5.11 -18.26
CA ILE A 28 0.78 4.22 -17.81
C ILE A 28 -0.48 5.03 -17.46
N PHE A 29 -0.34 6.04 -16.60
CA PHE A 29 -1.45 6.92 -16.20
C PHE A 29 -2.12 7.58 -17.40
N SER A 30 -1.34 8.02 -18.39
CA SER A 30 -1.85 8.64 -19.61
C SER A 30 -2.74 7.68 -20.40
N ILE A 31 -2.31 6.42 -20.56
CA ILE A 31 -3.08 5.39 -21.27
C ILE A 31 -4.35 5.06 -20.49
N ASP A 32 -4.24 4.79 -19.19
CA ASP A 32 -5.39 4.47 -18.35
C ASP A 32 -6.42 5.62 -18.35
N SER A 33 -5.96 6.87 -18.33
CA SER A 33 -6.82 8.07 -18.40
C SER A 33 -7.49 8.26 -19.77
N GLU A 34 -6.77 7.99 -20.87
CA GLU A 34 -7.31 8.09 -22.22
C GLU A 34 -8.44 7.09 -22.45
N PHE A 35 -8.21 5.82 -22.11
CA PHE A 35 -9.22 4.77 -22.23
C PHE A 35 -10.35 4.95 -21.23
N ALA A 36 -10.09 5.37 -19.99
CA ALA A 36 -11.14 5.73 -19.04
C ALA A 36 -12.01 6.88 -19.57
N GLY A 37 -11.40 7.87 -20.21
CA GLY A 37 -12.08 9.00 -20.84
C GLY A 37 -12.96 8.57 -22.02
N LEU A 38 -12.46 7.67 -22.87
CA LEU A 38 -13.22 7.06 -23.97
C LEU A 38 -14.48 6.36 -23.44
N VAL A 39 -14.31 5.44 -22.50
CA VAL A 39 -15.41 4.66 -21.93
C VAL A 39 -16.42 5.58 -21.23
N THR A 40 -15.94 6.58 -20.48
CA THR A 40 -16.80 7.59 -19.83
C THR A 40 -17.65 8.36 -20.83
N LYS A 41 -17.11 8.74 -21.99
CA LYS A 41 -17.88 9.43 -23.04
C LYS A 41 -18.98 8.54 -23.61
N VAL A 42 -18.71 7.24 -23.81
CA VAL A 42 -19.71 6.27 -24.31
C VAL A 42 -20.82 6.06 -23.29
N VAL A 43 -20.47 5.79 -22.03
CA VAL A 43 -21.43 5.59 -20.93
C VAL A 43 -22.31 6.83 -20.75
N HIS A 44 -21.73 8.03 -20.83
CA HIS A 44 -22.48 9.28 -20.74
C HIS A 44 -23.38 9.52 -21.97
N ALA A 45 -22.91 9.24 -23.19
CA ALA A 45 -23.71 9.37 -24.41
C ALA A 45 -24.89 8.39 -24.45
N ALA A 46 -24.78 7.24 -23.78
CA ALA A 46 -25.85 6.26 -23.58
C ALA A 46 -26.83 6.63 -22.45
N GLU A 47 -26.67 7.81 -21.83
CA GLU A 47 -27.52 8.32 -20.74
C GLU A 47 -27.60 7.35 -19.53
N ILE A 48 -26.53 6.59 -19.28
CA ILE A 48 -26.45 5.70 -18.12
C ILE A 48 -26.25 6.54 -16.84
N PRO A 49 -27.08 6.39 -15.79
CA PRO A 49 -26.95 7.19 -14.58
C PRO A 49 -25.59 6.98 -13.89
N LEU A 50 -24.90 8.07 -13.56
CA LEU A 50 -23.59 8.03 -12.87
C LEU A 50 -23.63 7.40 -11.47
N LYS A 51 -24.82 7.31 -10.87
CA LYS A 51 -25.04 6.64 -9.59
C LYS A 51 -24.92 5.11 -9.71
N ASN A 52 -25.08 4.55 -10.91
CA ASN A 52 -25.12 3.10 -11.08
C ASN A 52 -23.72 2.52 -10.88
N ILE A 53 -23.66 1.46 -10.07
CA ILE A 53 -22.43 0.71 -9.82
C ILE A 53 -22.53 -0.69 -10.40
N THR A 54 -21.41 -1.23 -10.84
CA THR A 54 -21.33 -2.60 -11.33
C THR A 54 -20.77 -3.53 -10.27
N TYR A 55 -21.25 -4.76 -10.26
CA TYR A 55 -20.75 -5.84 -9.43
C TYR A 55 -20.60 -7.10 -10.27
N LEU A 56 -19.37 -7.62 -10.32
CA LEU A 56 -19.03 -8.83 -11.04
C LEU A 56 -19.00 -10.01 -10.07
N GLU A 57 -19.79 -11.05 -10.39
CA GLU A 57 -19.81 -12.33 -9.69
C GLU A 57 -19.32 -13.45 -10.62
N GLY A 58 -18.78 -14.53 -10.07
CA GLY A 58 -18.49 -15.75 -10.83
C GLY A 58 -17.00 -16.02 -11.07
N SER A 59 -16.74 -16.99 -11.93
CA SER A 59 -15.41 -17.47 -12.34
C SER A 59 -15.29 -17.38 -13.86
N PRO A 60 -14.09 -17.57 -14.46
CA PRO A 60 -13.94 -17.61 -15.91
C PRO A 60 -14.98 -18.52 -16.57
N ASN A 61 -15.58 -18.06 -17.68
CA ASN A 61 -16.71 -18.68 -18.38
C ASN A 61 -18.06 -18.69 -17.65
N ARG A 62 -18.17 -18.16 -16.42
CA ARG A 62 -19.41 -18.07 -15.64
C ARG A 62 -19.58 -16.73 -14.91
N TYR A 63 -19.13 -15.66 -15.54
CA TYR A 63 -19.33 -14.31 -15.04
C TYR A 63 -20.79 -13.89 -15.11
N VAL A 64 -21.24 -13.23 -14.05
CA VAL A 64 -22.52 -12.54 -13.97
C VAL A 64 -22.23 -11.09 -13.59
N LEU A 65 -22.41 -10.19 -14.54
CA LEU A 65 -22.27 -8.77 -14.30
C LEU A 65 -23.64 -8.17 -13.97
N ARG A 66 -23.72 -7.53 -12.83
CA ARG A 66 -24.92 -6.85 -12.35
C ARG A 66 -24.69 -5.35 -12.29
N MET A 67 -25.71 -4.58 -12.65
CA MET A 67 -25.77 -3.15 -12.44
C MET A 67 -26.75 -2.85 -11.31
N CYS A 68 -26.32 -2.07 -10.33
CA CYS A 68 -27.08 -1.77 -9.12
C CYS A 68 -27.16 -0.26 -8.89
N ASP A 69 -28.30 0.18 -8.38
CA ASP A 69 -28.51 1.57 -7.91
C ASP A 69 -28.06 1.77 -6.45
N ASP A 70 -27.69 0.69 -5.76
CA ASP A 70 -27.23 0.65 -4.36
C ASP A 70 -26.23 -0.51 -4.19
N ILE A 71 -25.46 -0.51 -3.10
CA ILE A 71 -24.46 -1.54 -2.81
C ILE A 71 -25.17 -2.86 -2.49
N PRO A 72 -24.79 -3.98 -3.13
CA PRO A 72 -25.40 -5.27 -2.86
C PRO A 72 -25.17 -5.67 -1.39
N HIS A 73 -26.27 -5.94 -0.67
CA HIS A 73 -26.25 -6.20 0.78
C HIS A 73 -26.66 -7.63 1.15
N GLY A 74 -26.62 -8.56 0.19
CA GLY A 74 -27.12 -9.93 0.38
C GLY A 74 -28.62 -9.98 0.69
N GLN A 75 -29.37 -8.91 0.43
CA GLN A 75 -30.82 -8.91 0.55
C GLN A 75 -31.42 -9.56 -0.70
N PRO A 76 -32.49 -10.38 -0.56
CA PRO A 76 -33.05 -11.13 -1.69
C PRO A 76 -33.70 -10.23 -2.76
N LYS A 77 -34.02 -8.99 -2.40
CA LYS A 77 -34.59 -7.97 -3.30
C LYS A 77 -33.56 -6.86 -3.54
N ASN A 78 -32.39 -7.24 -4.02
CA ASN A 78 -31.40 -6.25 -4.43
C ASN A 78 -31.91 -5.52 -5.70
N PRO A 79 -31.83 -4.18 -5.77
CA PRO A 79 -32.17 -3.40 -6.96
C PRO A 79 -31.09 -3.55 -8.04
N CYS A 80 -30.59 -4.77 -8.25
CA CYS A 80 -29.55 -5.08 -9.20
C CYS A 80 -30.16 -5.82 -10.38
N MET A 81 -29.99 -5.29 -11.58
CA MET A 81 -30.33 -5.99 -12.81
C MET A 81 -29.11 -6.71 -13.38
N VAL A 82 -29.30 -7.94 -13.87
CA VAL A 82 -28.25 -8.66 -14.58
C VAL A 82 -28.13 -8.03 -15.96
N ILE A 83 -26.97 -7.48 -16.28
CA ILE A 83 -26.70 -6.85 -17.58
C ILE A 83 -25.89 -7.77 -18.50
N PHE A 84 -25.16 -8.73 -17.94
CA PHE A 84 -24.40 -9.71 -18.71
C PHE A 84 -24.25 -11.02 -17.94
N ARG A 85 -24.29 -12.13 -18.67
CA ARG A 85 -23.99 -13.48 -18.17
C ARG A 85 -23.19 -14.22 -19.23
N SER A 86 -21.99 -14.67 -18.89
CA SER A 86 -21.18 -15.48 -19.79
C SER A 86 -21.71 -16.91 -19.90
N GLY A 87 -21.43 -17.57 -21.03
CA GLY A 87 -21.80 -18.96 -21.26
C GLY A 87 -23.30 -19.22 -21.45
N VAL A 88 -24.10 -18.18 -21.67
CA VAL A 88 -25.48 -18.31 -22.15
C VAL A 88 -25.48 -17.98 -23.63
N ASP A 89 -25.92 -18.93 -24.46
CA ASP A 89 -26.04 -18.73 -25.89
C ASP A 89 -27.06 -17.62 -26.17
N VAL A 90 -26.58 -16.54 -26.78
CA VAL A 90 -27.40 -15.35 -27.10
C VAL A 90 -28.43 -15.62 -28.20
N HIS A 91 -28.39 -16.79 -28.83
CA HIS A 91 -29.40 -17.24 -29.80
C HIS A 91 -30.83 -17.29 -29.23
N ASP A 92 -30.99 -17.39 -27.92
CA ASP A 92 -32.32 -17.36 -27.28
C ASP A 92 -32.81 -15.94 -26.95
N ALA A 93 -31.98 -14.90 -27.15
CA ALA A 93 -32.36 -13.51 -26.92
C ALA A 93 -33.04 -12.93 -28.18
N PRO A 94 -34.35 -12.59 -28.13
CA PRO A 94 -35.06 -12.03 -29.27
C PRO A 94 -34.48 -10.65 -29.63
N GLY A 95 -33.84 -10.54 -30.81
CA GLY A 95 -33.34 -9.28 -31.36
C GLY A 95 -31.83 -9.19 -31.62
N ALA A 96 -31.06 -10.25 -31.38
CA ALA A 96 -29.65 -10.30 -31.77
C ALA A 96 -29.53 -10.68 -33.26
N GLU A 97 -29.61 -9.71 -34.17
CA GLU A 97 -29.17 -9.90 -35.55
C GLU A 97 -27.64 -10.07 -35.54
N GLN A 98 -27.20 -11.30 -35.82
CA GLN A 98 -25.80 -11.66 -35.91
C GLN A 98 -25.25 -11.13 -37.25
N SER A 99 -24.53 -10.01 -37.19
CA SER A 99 -23.62 -9.63 -38.28
C SER A 99 -22.48 -10.64 -38.26
N ASP A 100 -22.28 -11.41 -39.34
CA ASP A 100 -21.16 -12.35 -39.46
C ASP A 100 -19.87 -11.67 -39.99
N ASP A 101 -19.92 -10.37 -40.29
CA ASP A 101 -18.85 -9.63 -40.99
C ASP A 101 -18.09 -8.69 -40.04
N TRP A 102 -17.62 -9.20 -38.90
CA TRP A 102 -16.76 -8.44 -37.99
C TRP A 102 -15.30 -8.53 -38.43
N GLU A 103 -14.96 -7.79 -39.49
CA GLU A 103 -13.58 -7.43 -39.75
C GLU A 103 -13.09 -6.60 -38.55
N SER A 104 -11.93 -6.97 -37.99
CA SER A 104 -11.33 -6.31 -36.82
C SER A 104 -11.05 -4.84 -37.11
N LEU A 105 -12.05 -4.00 -36.92
CA LEU A 105 -11.98 -2.56 -37.16
C LEU A 105 -10.89 -1.98 -36.27
N SER A 106 -9.92 -1.31 -36.89
CA SER A 106 -8.84 -0.59 -36.23
C SER A 106 -9.36 0.70 -35.58
N ILE A 107 -10.24 0.57 -34.59
CA ILE A 107 -10.82 1.66 -33.78
C ILE A 107 -9.73 2.61 -33.24
N LEU A 108 -8.50 2.12 -33.10
CA LEU A 108 -7.36 2.89 -32.63
C LEU A 108 -6.91 4.02 -33.56
N GLU A 109 -6.86 3.78 -34.88
CA GLU A 109 -6.41 4.81 -35.83
C GLU A 109 -7.41 5.96 -35.89
N ASP A 110 -8.68 5.64 -35.65
CA ASP A 110 -9.80 6.57 -35.60
C ASP A 110 -9.88 7.33 -34.27
N LEU A 111 -9.40 6.72 -33.17
CA LEU A 111 -9.31 7.39 -31.88
C LEU A 111 -8.37 8.59 -31.93
N VAL A 112 -7.23 8.42 -32.61
CA VAL A 112 -6.20 9.47 -32.79
C VAL A 112 -6.72 10.60 -33.68
N ASN A 113 -7.51 10.28 -34.70
CA ASN A 113 -8.07 11.26 -35.64
C ASN A 113 -9.35 11.95 -35.12
N GLY A 114 -9.81 11.57 -33.93
CA GLY A 114 -11.02 12.08 -33.29
C GLY A 114 -12.28 11.39 -33.81
N PHE A 115 -13.08 10.88 -32.87
CA PHE A 115 -14.38 10.26 -33.16
C PHE A 115 -15.53 11.18 -32.72
N SER A 116 -16.67 11.04 -33.39
CA SER A 116 -17.92 11.65 -32.94
C SER A 116 -18.85 10.58 -32.38
N LEU A 117 -19.42 10.86 -31.20
CA LEU A 117 -20.46 10.03 -30.59
C LEU A 117 -21.81 10.69 -30.82
N SER A 118 -22.77 9.91 -31.31
CA SER A 118 -24.16 10.34 -31.39
C SER A 118 -25.04 9.34 -30.64
N THR A 119 -25.92 9.85 -29.80
CA THR A 119 -26.94 9.05 -29.13
C THR A 119 -27.99 8.64 -30.16
N THR A 120 -28.23 7.35 -30.26
CA THR A 120 -29.26 6.80 -31.15
C THR A 120 -30.52 6.60 -30.33
N ARG A 121 -31.62 7.23 -30.77
CA ARG A 121 -32.92 7.16 -30.10
C ARG A 121 -33.94 6.43 -30.95
N ASP A 122 -34.84 5.71 -30.29
CA ASP A 122 -36.01 5.10 -30.95
C ASP A 122 -37.07 6.16 -31.31
N SER A 123 -38.15 5.71 -31.95
CA SER A 123 -39.31 6.54 -32.29
C SER A 123 -40.05 7.11 -31.06
N ALA A 124 -39.84 6.54 -29.88
CA ALA A 124 -40.38 7.00 -28.61
C ALA A 124 -39.40 7.93 -27.86
N ASN A 125 -38.29 8.33 -28.48
CA ASN A 125 -37.24 9.17 -27.92
C ASN A 125 -36.52 8.53 -26.72
N ASN A 126 -36.52 7.20 -26.59
CA ASN A 126 -35.69 6.47 -25.65
C ASN A 126 -34.32 6.21 -26.27
N THR A 127 -33.27 6.29 -25.46
CA THR A 127 -31.90 5.99 -25.88
C THR A 127 -31.71 4.49 -26.05
N VAL A 128 -31.56 4.03 -27.29
CA VAL A 128 -31.35 2.60 -27.62
C VAL A 128 -29.88 2.21 -27.69
N GLY A 129 -28.99 3.19 -27.84
CA GLY A 129 -27.57 2.95 -28.01
C GLY A 129 -26.80 4.19 -28.40
N VAL A 130 -25.54 3.97 -28.78
CA VAL A 130 -24.62 5.02 -29.22
C VAL A 130 -23.99 4.58 -30.52
N THR A 131 -24.05 5.45 -31.53
CA THR A 131 -23.35 5.22 -32.79
C THR A 131 -22.02 5.97 -32.78
N PHE A 132 -20.92 5.23 -32.92
CA PHE A 132 -19.61 5.78 -33.24
C PHE A 132 -19.57 6.14 -34.71
N ARG A 133 -19.15 7.37 -35.00
CA ARG A 133 -18.88 7.77 -36.37
C ARG A 133 -17.45 8.27 -36.47
N SER A 134 -16.64 7.47 -37.18
CA SER A 134 -15.33 7.87 -37.68
C SER A 134 -15.45 8.52 -39.06
N GLN A 135 -14.36 9.13 -39.52
CA GLN A 135 -14.25 9.68 -40.87
C GLN A 135 -13.92 8.61 -41.92
N THR A 136 -13.32 7.51 -41.50
CA THR A 136 -12.69 6.47 -42.34
C THR A 136 -13.49 5.17 -42.35
N THR A 137 -14.17 4.86 -41.24
CA THR A 137 -14.86 3.59 -41.03
C THR A 137 -16.38 3.75 -40.96
N GLU A 138 -17.09 2.67 -41.28
CA GLU A 138 -18.55 2.63 -41.18
C GLU A 138 -19.01 2.86 -39.73
N PRO A 139 -20.18 3.50 -39.54
CA PRO A 139 -20.66 3.81 -38.21
C PRO A 139 -20.95 2.53 -37.40
N VAL A 140 -20.27 2.37 -36.26
CA VAL A 140 -20.46 1.23 -35.36
C VAL A 140 -21.55 1.57 -34.34
N PHE A 141 -22.62 0.79 -34.31
CA PHE A 141 -23.69 0.94 -33.33
C PHE A 141 -23.43 0.08 -32.09
N LEU A 142 -23.33 0.73 -30.93
CA LEU A 142 -23.32 0.07 -29.62
C LEU A 142 -24.71 0.05 -29.02
N SER A 143 -25.19 -1.13 -28.66
CA SER A 143 -26.44 -1.29 -27.90
C SER A 143 -26.36 -0.62 -26.52
N GLN A 144 -27.51 -0.21 -25.96
CA GLN A 144 -27.59 0.28 -24.59
C GLN A 144 -27.04 -0.73 -23.58
N GLN A 145 -27.26 -2.03 -23.81
CA GLN A 145 -26.72 -3.09 -22.97
C GLN A 145 -25.19 -3.13 -23.02
N CYS A 146 -24.57 -2.95 -24.19
CA CYS A 146 -23.12 -2.82 -24.30
C CYS A 146 -22.60 -1.63 -23.49
N ALA A 147 -23.24 -0.46 -23.61
CA ALA A 147 -22.87 0.72 -22.83
C ALA A 147 -23.02 0.51 -21.30
N GLN A 148 -23.99 -0.31 -20.86
CA GLN A 148 -24.12 -0.70 -19.46
C GLN A 148 -22.97 -1.61 -19.00
N ILE A 149 -22.53 -2.56 -19.84
CA ILE A 149 -21.37 -3.43 -19.54
C ILE A 149 -20.10 -2.59 -19.37
N LEU A 150 -19.95 -1.55 -20.20
CA LEU A 150 -18.82 -0.63 -20.16
C LEU A 150 -18.66 0.17 -18.86
N VAL A 151 -19.67 0.26 -18.01
CA VAL A 151 -19.55 0.87 -16.68
C VAL A 151 -18.52 0.14 -15.82
N TYR A 152 -18.37 -1.18 -15.97
CA TYR A 152 -17.39 -1.95 -15.19
C TYR A 152 -15.93 -1.63 -15.59
N PRO A 153 -15.54 -1.71 -16.88
CA PRO A 153 -14.26 -1.20 -17.36
C PRO A 153 -13.98 0.24 -16.96
N GLN A 154 -14.99 1.13 -17.02
CA GLN A 154 -14.84 2.52 -16.61
C GLN A 154 -14.36 2.62 -15.16
N GLN A 155 -14.99 1.87 -14.25
CA GLN A 155 -14.61 1.86 -12.83
C GLN A 155 -13.20 1.31 -12.62
N LEU A 156 -12.86 0.22 -13.32
CA LEU A 156 -11.54 -0.41 -13.22
C LEU A 156 -10.42 0.52 -13.72
N LEU A 157 -10.59 1.13 -14.91
CA LEU A 157 -9.62 2.04 -15.51
C LEU A 157 -9.44 3.31 -14.68
N GLN A 158 -10.52 3.88 -14.14
CA GLN A 158 -10.42 5.03 -13.24
C GLN A 158 -9.67 4.67 -11.94
N ASN A 159 -9.87 3.46 -11.42
CA ASN A 159 -9.13 2.98 -10.24
C ASN A 159 -7.65 2.73 -10.55
N ALA A 160 -7.33 2.20 -11.73
CA ALA A 160 -5.95 2.03 -12.19
C ALA A 160 -5.24 3.39 -12.30
N ALA A 161 -5.88 4.39 -12.91
CA ALA A 161 -5.33 5.74 -13.01
C ALA A 161 -5.05 6.38 -11.62
N ARG A 162 -5.93 6.18 -10.63
CA ARG A 162 -5.72 6.65 -9.24
C ARG A 162 -4.52 5.96 -8.57
N GLU A 163 -4.35 4.67 -8.84
CA GLU A 163 -3.22 3.89 -8.35
C GLU A 163 -1.90 4.39 -8.96
N ASP A 164 -1.86 4.67 -10.25
CA ASP A 164 -0.66 5.18 -10.91
C ASP A 164 -0.27 6.58 -10.41
N ILE A 165 -1.25 7.47 -10.16
CA ILE A 165 -1.01 8.77 -9.50
C ILE A 165 -0.34 8.55 -8.14
N THR A 166 -0.81 7.58 -7.37
CA THR A 166 -0.23 7.26 -6.05
C THR A 166 1.22 6.80 -6.18
N HIS A 167 1.53 5.98 -7.18
CA HIS A 167 2.91 5.57 -7.47
C HIS A 167 3.80 6.74 -7.91
N ILE A 168 3.29 7.66 -8.73
CA ILE A 168 4.04 8.88 -9.11
C ILE A 168 4.42 9.68 -7.86
N PHE A 169 3.45 9.93 -6.96
CA PHE A 169 3.73 10.62 -5.70
C PHE A 169 4.68 9.85 -4.79
N LEU A 170 4.59 8.51 -4.77
CA LEU A 170 5.50 7.66 -4.00
C LEU A 170 6.95 7.81 -4.47
N GLN A 171 7.21 7.96 -5.77
CA GLN A 171 8.58 8.18 -6.27
C GLN A 171 9.16 9.50 -5.75
N PHE A 172 8.40 10.60 -5.82
CA PHE A 172 8.84 11.89 -5.29
C PHE A 172 9.04 11.85 -3.78
N TRP A 173 8.16 11.17 -3.05
CA TRP A 173 8.32 10.96 -1.61
C TRP A 173 9.58 10.16 -1.29
N LEU A 174 9.86 9.06 -2.01
CA LEU A 174 11.08 8.28 -1.84
C LEU A 174 12.35 9.08 -2.12
N PHE A 175 12.34 9.91 -3.16
CA PHE A 175 13.44 10.83 -3.42
C PHE A 175 13.64 11.81 -2.25
N GLY A 176 12.55 12.37 -1.71
CA GLY A 176 12.57 13.22 -0.51
C GLY A 176 13.21 12.51 0.69
N VAL A 177 12.74 11.30 1.01
CA VAL A 177 13.30 10.47 2.11
C VAL A 177 14.78 10.17 1.85
N SER A 178 15.19 9.83 0.63
CA SER A 178 16.59 9.62 0.27
C SER A 178 17.45 10.87 0.45
N ALA A 179 16.94 12.06 0.13
CA ALA A 179 17.63 13.32 0.41
C ALA A 179 17.80 13.54 1.93
N PHE A 180 16.77 13.22 2.73
CA PHE A 180 16.85 13.26 4.19
C PHE A 180 17.86 12.26 4.76
N VAL A 181 17.97 11.04 4.19
CA VAL A 181 19.01 10.05 4.55
C VAL A 181 20.39 10.67 4.48
N VAL A 182 20.70 11.34 3.36
CA VAL A 182 22.00 11.98 3.14
C VAL A 182 22.17 13.21 4.04
N ALA A 183 21.11 13.98 4.22
CA ALA A 183 21.17 15.21 5.01
C ALA A 183 21.39 14.97 6.52
N LYS A 184 20.82 13.89 7.05
CA LYS A 184 20.87 13.58 8.48
C LYS A 184 21.72 12.35 8.81
N SER A 185 22.37 11.72 7.82
CA SER A 185 23.06 10.44 7.97
C SER A 185 22.20 9.41 8.71
N SER A 186 20.93 9.32 8.33
CA SER A 186 19.90 8.66 9.14
C SER A 186 19.63 7.22 8.68
N VAL A 187 20.00 6.25 9.52
CA VAL A 187 19.69 4.82 9.35
C VAL A 187 18.19 4.51 9.18
N PRO A 188 17.25 5.03 9.99
CA PRO A 188 15.83 4.67 9.88
C PRO A 188 15.24 5.05 8.51
N HIS A 189 15.61 6.21 7.97
CA HIS A 189 15.16 6.64 6.64
C HIS A 189 15.69 5.69 5.55
N THR A 190 16.91 5.16 5.69
CA THR A 190 17.45 4.14 4.76
C THR A 190 16.63 2.86 4.79
N LEU A 191 16.24 2.39 5.99
CA LEU A 191 15.37 1.22 6.15
C LEU A 191 13.98 1.46 5.55
N THR A 192 13.42 2.67 5.72
CA THR A 192 12.15 3.06 5.10
C THR A 192 12.23 3.00 3.58
N VAL A 193 13.29 3.56 2.96
CA VAL A 193 13.49 3.49 1.51
C VAL A 193 13.54 2.04 1.05
N LEU A 194 14.36 1.20 1.71
CA LEU A 194 14.49 -0.22 1.34
C LEU A 194 13.17 -0.99 1.49
N GLY A 195 12.46 -0.79 2.60
CA GLY A 195 11.17 -1.43 2.86
C GLY A 195 10.11 -1.02 1.84
N THR A 196 10.07 0.25 1.46
CA THR A 196 9.13 0.74 0.44
C THR A 196 9.49 0.18 -0.94
N ARG A 197 10.78 0.10 -1.29
CA ARG A 197 11.22 -0.51 -2.55
C ARG A 197 10.80 -1.98 -2.62
N LEU A 198 10.91 -2.73 -1.52
CA LEU A 198 10.45 -4.12 -1.46
C LEU A 198 8.92 -4.22 -1.71
N LEU A 199 8.13 -3.37 -1.05
CA LEU A 199 6.67 -3.33 -1.24
C LEU A 199 6.29 -2.98 -2.69
N LEU A 200 6.97 -1.99 -3.28
CA LEU A 200 6.79 -1.60 -4.68
C LEU A 200 7.11 -2.75 -5.63
N THR A 201 8.28 -3.39 -5.49
CA THR A 201 8.65 -4.53 -6.33
C THR A 201 7.63 -5.67 -6.22
N ALA A 202 7.15 -5.98 -5.01
CA ALA A 202 6.13 -7.00 -4.80
C ALA A 202 4.82 -6.63 -5.49
N TRP A 203 4.38 -5.38 -5.37
CA TRP A 203 3.16 -4.88 -5.99
C TRP A 203 3.23 -4.88 -7.52
N SER A 204 4.28 -4.31 -8.10
CA SER A 204 4.47 -4.31 -9.57
C SER A 204 4.53 -5.72 -10.13
N THR A 205 5.17 -6.67 -9.42
CA THR A 205 5.20 -8.07 -9.83
C THR A 205 3.81 -8.70 -9.81
N TYR A 206 3.01 -8.43 -8.77
CA TYR A 206 1.63 -8.90 -8.69
C TYR A 206 0.76 -8.38 -9.85
N ILE A 207 0.90 -7.10 -10.20
CA ILE A 207 0.17 -6.51 -11.33
C ILE A 207 0.55 -7.20 -12.63
N ALA A 208 1.85 -7.18 -12.96
CA ALA A 208 2.35 -7.64 -14.25
C ALA A 208 2.07 -9.13 -14.49
N SER A 209 2.16 -9.95 -13.44
CA SER A 209 1.99 -11.41 -13.56
C SER A 209 0.55 -11.88 -13.52
N TYR A 210 -0.27 -11.31 -12.63
CA TYR A 210 -1.59 -11.84 -12.33
C TYR A 210 -2.72 -10.89 -12.73
N ARG A 211 -2.70 -9.63 -12.26
CA ARG A 211 -3.84 -8.71 -12.43
C ARG A 211 -4.09 -8.36 -13.89
N THR A 212 -3.07 -7.93 -14.62
CA THR A 212 -3.23 -7.47 -16.02
C THR A 212 -3.75 -8.59 -16.92
N ASN A 213 -3.25 -9.82 -16.74
CA ASN A 213 -3.73 -11.00 -17.48
C ASN A 213 -5.18 -11.38 -17.12
N LEU A 214 -5.57 -11.24 -15.86
CA LEU A 214 -6.94 -11.52 -15.42
C LEU A 214 -7.91 -10.50 -16.05
N ASP A 215 -7.56 -9.22 -16.02
CA ASP A 215 -8.38 -8.13 -16.56
C ASP A 215 -8.51 -8.23 -18.08
N GLU A 216 -7.45 -8.58 -18.80
CA GLU A 216 -7.48 -8.80 -20.25
C GLU A 216 -8.46 -9.93 -20.63
N ASN A 217 -8.35 -11.09 -19.96
CA ASN A 217 -9.25 -12.22 -20.21
C ASN A 217 -10.70 -11.88 -19.87
N LEU A 218 -10.91 -11.16 -18.78
CA LEU A 218 -12.22 -10.70 -18.35
C LEU A 218 -12.86 -9.74 -19.37
N PHE A 219 -12.09 -8.78 -19.88
CA PHE A 219 -12.57 -7.83 -20.89
C PHE A 219 -12.85 -8.52 -22.21
N ARG A 220 -11.97 -9.44 -22.61
CA ARG A 220 -12.16 -10.25 -23.81
C ARG A 220 -13.44 -11.08 -23.72
N GLU A 221 -13.71 -11.71 -22.57
CA GLU A 221 -14.91 -12.52 -22.37
C GLU A 221 -16.20 -11.69 -22.33
N MET A 222 -16.17 -10.49 -21.73
CA MET A 222 -17.38 -9.66 -21.58
C MET A 222 -17.70 -8.77 -22.77
N ILE A 223 -16.68 -8.33 -23.52
CA ILE A 223 -16.81 -7.24 -24.50
C ILE A 223 -16.46 -7.72 -25.91
N SER A 224 -15.31 -8.40 -26.06
CA SER A 224 -14.77 -8.75 -27.38
C SER A 224 -15.23 -10.11 -27.89
N ALA A 225 -15.71 -11.00 -27.03
CA ALA A 225 -16.08 -12.35 -27.43
C ALA A 225 -17.31 -12.32 -28.37
N PRO A 226 -17.33 -13.17 -29.41
CA PRO A 226 -18.47 -13.27 -30.31
C PRO A 226 -19.71 -13.69 -29.53
N GLY A 227 -20.85 -13.12 -29.90
CA GLY A 227 -22.12 -13.35 -29.21
C GLY A 227 -22.32 -12.51 -27.94
N THR A 228 -21.36 -11.68 -27.51
CA THR A 228 -21.60 -10.71 -26.45
C THR A 228 -22.43 -9.52 -26.97
N PRO A 229 -23.16 -8.77 -26.11
CA PRO A 229 -23.94 -7.61 -26.54
C PRO A 229 -23.12 -6.46 -27.16
N CYS A 230 -21.80 -6.48 -26.96
CA CYS A 230 -20.87 -5.55 -27.59
C CYS A 230 -20.32 -6.13 -28.90
N GLY A 231 -19.78 -7.35 -28.87
CA GLY A 231 -19.24 -8.03 -30.06
C GLY A 231 -18.10 -7.28 -30.76
N VAL A 232 -17.46 -6.32 -30.07
CA VAL A 232 -16.44 -5.45 -30.64
C VAL A 232 -15.22 -5.37 -29.73
N GLU A 233 -14.03 -5.44 -30.33
CA GLU A 233 -12.78 -5.33 -29.60
C GLU A 233 -12.46 -3.85 -29.30
N MET A 234 -12.87 -3.36 -28.12
CA MET A 234 -12.66 -1.96 -27.74
C MET A 234 -11.26 -1.64 -27.19
N PHE A 235 -10.51 -2.65 -26.76
CA PHE A 235 -9.23 -2.50 -26.06
C PHE A 235 -8.04 -3.23 -26.72
N PRO A 236 -7.91 -3.25 -28.06
CA PRO A 236 -6.95 -4.13 -28.76
C PRO A 236 -5.50 -3.82 -28.40
N THR A 237 -5.15 -2.55 -28.23
CA THR A 237 -3.77 -2.13 -27.92
C THR A 237 -3.56 -1.71 -26.48
N TYR A 238 -4.64 -1.47 -25.73
CA TYR A 238 -4.57 -1.06 -24.33
C TYR A 238 -3.77 -2.08 -23.50
N PHE A 239 -4.18 -3.34 -23.52
CA PHE A 239 -3.52 -4.39 -22.72
C PHE A 239 -2.10 -4.67 -23.19
N ALA A 240 -1.86 -4.67 -24.51
CA ALA A 240 -0.50 -4.84 -25.06
C ALA A 240 0.45 -3.73 -24.59
N MET A 241 0.02 -2.46 -24.63
CA MET A 241 0.82 -1.32 -24.17
C MET A 241 0.97 -1.34 -22.64
N ARG A 242 -0.12 -1.53 -21.89
CA ARG A 242 -0.10 -1.61 -20.42
C ARG A 242 0.84 -2.70 -19.94
N HIS A 243 0.76 -3.89 -20.53
CA HIS A 243 1.63 -5.01 -20.19
C HIS A 243 3.11 -4.71 -20.48
N ALA A 244 3.42 -4.06 -21.60
CA ALA A 244 4.79 -3.66 -21.92
C ALA A 244 5.36 -2.68 -20.86
N TYR A 245 4.57 -1.70 -20.42
CA TYR A 245 4.98 -0.78 -19.36
C TYR A 245 5.07 -1.44 -17.98
N ASP A 246 4.17 -2.38 -17.66
CA ASP A 246 4.21 -3.14 -16.41
C ASP A 246 5.50 -3.97 -16.30
N ILE A 247 5.91 -4.63 -17.39
CA ILE A 247 7.19 -5.36 -17.46
C ILE A 247 8.36 -4.40 -17.23
N ALA A 248 8.35 -3.24 -17.89
CA ALA A 248 9.39 -2.23 -17.71
C ALA A 248 9.47 -1.74 -16.25
N ASP A 249 8.33 -1.51 -15.60
CA ASP A 249 8.28 -1.13 -14.18
C ASP A 249 8.80 -2.24 -13.25
N VAL A 250 8.46 -3.51 -13.49
CA VAL A 250 9.00 -4.64 -12.71
C VAL A 250 10.53 -4.70 -12.83
N VAL A 251 11.07 -4.55 -14.04
CA VAL A 251 12.52 -4.54 -14.27
C VAL A 251 13.18 -3.36 -13.53
N LEU A 252 12.61 -2.16 -13.65
CA LEU A 252 13.11 -0.98 -12.94
C LEU A 252 13.01 -1.14 -11.42
N SER A 253 11.93 -1.73 -10.90
CA SER A 253 11.73 -1.96 -9.47
C SER A 253 12.71 -2.99 -8.92
N CYS A 254 12.93 -4.10 -9.63
CA CYS A 254 13.89 -5.14 -9.24
C CYS A 254 15.34 -4.60 -9.24
N THR A 255 15.73 -3.89 -10.31
CA THR A 255 17.05 -3.26 -10.38
C THR A 255 17.24 -2.23 -9.26
N ALA A 256 16.20 -1.45 -8.95
CA ALA A 256 16.27 -0.54 -7.82
C ALA A 256 16.43 -1.21 -6.48
N LEU A 257 15.66 -2.26 -6.23
CA LEU A 257 15.73 -2.98 -4.96
C LEU A 257 17.13 -3.55 -4.73
N LEU A 258 17.72 -4.15 -5.77
CA LEU A 258 19.08 -4.68 -5.71
C LEU A 258 20.13 -3.58 -5.45
N LEU A 259 20.14 -2.52 -6.27
CA LEU A 259 21.12 -1.44 -6.14
C LEU A 259 20.94 -0.66 -4.83
N SER A 260 19.70 -0.33 -4.46
CA SER A 260 19.40 0.33 -3.19
C SER A 260 19.75 -0.55 -2.00
N GLY A 261 19.53 -1.87 -2.08
CA GLY A 261 19.95 -2.82 -1.06
C GLY A 261 21.47 -2.83 -0.85
N LEU A 262 22.24 -2.92 -1.94
CA LEU A 262 23.70 -2.89 -1.90
C LEU A 262 24.25 -1.57 -1.34
N LEU A 263 23.73 -0.43 -1.80
CA LEU A 263 24.14 0.89 -1.31
C LEU A 263 23.72 1.09 0.15
N SER A 264 22.51 0.68 0.53
CA SER A 264 22.01 0.74 1.90
C SER A 264 22.88 -0.10 2.84
N TRP A 265 23.25 -1.32 2.42
CA TRP A 265 24.15 -2.18 3.19
C TRP A 265 25.50 -1.51 3.47
N ASN A 266 26.09 -0.87 2.46
CA ASN A 266 27.35 -0.13 2.61
C ASN A 266 27.20 1.09 3.52
N LEU A 267 26.10 1.84 3.39
CA LEU A 267 25.80 2.98 4.27
C LEU A 267 25.60 2.52 5.73
N LEU A 268 24.90 1.42 5.95
CA LEU A 268 24.70 0.84 7.28
C LEU A 268 26.03 0.42 7.91
N LYS A 269 26.93 -0.21 7.14
CA LYS A 269 28.29 -0.55 7.61
C LYS A 269 29.08 0.70 8.02
N LEU A 270 29.03 1.75 7.20
CA LEU A 270 29.70 3.02 7.49
C LEU A 270 29.14 3.70 8.75
N TYR A 271 27.82 3.77 8.87
CA TYR A 271 27.16 4.38 10.02
C TYR A 271 27.36 3.56 11.30
N LYS A 272 27.41 2.22 11.20
CA LYS A 272 27.79 1.34 12.30
C LYS A 272 29.20 1.67 12.78
N ALA A 273 30.19 1.73 11.88
CA ALA A 273 31.56 2.04 12.24
C ALA A 273 31.69 3.44 12.89
N GLN A 274 31.01 4.45 12.36
CA GLN A 274 31.07 5.81 12.90
C GLN A 274 30.37 5.95 14.26
N SER A 275 29.22 5.29 14.45
CA SER A 275 28.42 5.42 15.67
C SER A 275 29.02 4.62 16.83
N PHE A 276 29.54 3.41 16.59
CA PHE A 276 30.05 2.55 17.68
C PHE A 276 31.49 2.86 18.07
N ASN A 277 32.36 3.19 17.11
CA ASN A 277 33.78 3.43 17.42
C ASN A 277 34.01 4.71 18.23
N ARG A 278 33.06 5.65 18.23
CA ARG A 278 33.18 6.87 19.04
C ARG A 278 32.69 6.73 20.47
N VAL A 279 31.79 5.79 20.77
CA VAL A 279 30.99 5.85 22.01
C VAL A 279 31.24 4.67 22.95
N GLY A 280 31.86 3.57 22.50
CA GLY A 280 32.14 2.41 23.38
C GLY A 280 30.90 1.93 24.14
N ALA A 281 29.72 2.09 23.55
CA ALA A 281 28.46 2.06 24.29
C ALA A 281 28.14 0.65 24.83
N PRO A 282 27.66 0.54 26.09
CA PRO A 282 27.17 -0.72 26.65
C PRO A 282 26.11 -1.39 25.77
N ALA A 283 26.11 -2.72 25.71
CA ALA A 283 25.22 -3.51 24.83
C ALA A 283 23.72 -3.21 25.02
N HIS A 284 23.30 -2.78 26.21
CA HIS A 284 21.91 -2.43 26.48
C HIS A 284 21.45 -1.17 25.73
N ILE A 285 22.30 -0.13 25.65
CA ILE A 285 21.98 1.14 24.94
C ILE A 285 21.84 0.88 23.44
N THR A 286 22.74 0.07 22.89
CA THR A 286 22.72 -0.34 21.48
C THR A 286 21.41 -1.02 21.09
N ARG A 287 20.82 -1.80 22.00
CA ARG A 287 19.53 -2.46 21.76
C ARG A 287 18.39 -1.45 21.68
N ILE A 288 18.33 -0.51 22.63
CA ILE A 288 17.31 0.56 22.65
C ILE A 288 17.40 1.41 21.38
N TYR A 289 18.61 1.77 20.98
CA TYR A 289 18.84 2.53 19.74
C TYR A 289 18.32 1.81 18.48
N LYS A 290 18.51 0.49 18.38
CA LYS A 290 17.96 -0.31 17.25
C LYS A 290 16.43 -0.28 17.22
N PHE A 291 15.78 -0.35 18.39
CA PHE A 291 14.32 -0.25 18.48
C PHE A 291 13.82 1.14 18.08
N PHE A 292 14.47 2.19 18.57
CA PHE A 292 14.17 3.57 18.19
C PHE A 292 14.19 3.75 16.67
N MET A 293 15.26 3.27 16.02
CA MET A 293 15.39 3.36 14.56
C MET A 293 14.28 2.57 13.84
N ALA A 294 13.91 1.39 14.33
CA ALA A 294 12.83 0.62 13.72
C ALA A 294 11.48 1.35 13.82
N VAL A 295 11.18 1.97 14.97
CA VAL A 295 9.96 2.76 15.19
C VAL A 295 9.93 3.99 14.28
N GLU A 296 11.03 4.73 14.16
CA GLU A 296 11.11 5.89 13.26
C GLU A 296 10.91 5.46 11.79
N ALA A 297 11.47 4.33 11.38
CA ALA A 297 11.28 3.80 10.03
C ALA A 297 9.82 3.39 9.75
N CYS A 298 9.16 2.73 10.71
CA CYS A 298 7.74 2.39 10.63
C CYS A 298 6.86 3.64 10.61
N LEU A 299 7.19 4.67 11.39
CA LEU A 299 6.44 5.93 11.42
C LEU A 299 6.50 6.62 10.05
N GLN A 300 7.67 6.71 9.43
CA GLN A 300 7.80 7.31 8.11
C GLN A 300 7.00 6.56 7.04
N LEU A 301 7.07 5.22 7.04
CA LEU A 301 6.29 4.40 6.11
C LEU A 301 4.79 4.53 6.35
N GLU A 302 4.38 4.56 7.63
CA GLU A 302 2.97 4.71 8.02
C GLU A 302 2.36 6.01 7.52
N VAL A 303 3.09 7.13 7.64
CA VAL A 303 2.62 8.44 7.17
C VAL A 303 2.26 8.38 5.69
N PHE A 304 3.13 7.80 4.85
CA PHE A 304 2.86 7.69 3.43
C PHE A 304 1.64 6.81 3.15
N VAL A 305 1.64 5.59 3.72
CA VAL A 305 0.61 4.58 3.42
C VAL A 305 -0.77 5.03 3.92
N LEU A 306 -0.85 5.65 5.10
CA LEU A 306 -2.08 6.19 5.65
C LEU A 306 -2.60 7.38 4.81
N VAL A 307 -1.72 8.30 4.38
CA VAL A 307 -2.11 9.43 3.52
C VAL A 307 -2.60 8.92 2.16
N ALA A 308 -1.90 7.95 1.56
CA ALA A 308 -2.31 7.34 0.30
C ALA A 308 -3.68 6.66 0.42
N ALA A 309 -3.88 5.80 1.42
CA ALA A 309 -5.16 5.13 1.67
C ALA A 309 -6.30 6.15 1.92
N THR A 310 -6.03 7.20 2.70
CA THR A 310 -7.00 8.27 2.96
C THR A 310 -7.36 9.02 1.69
N SER A 311 -6.36 9.35 0.85
CA SER A 311 -6.55 10.13 -0.37
C SER A 311 -7.32 9.32 -1.42
N LEU A 312 -6.97 8.05 -1.62
CA LEU A 312 -7.66 7.13 -2.54
C LEU A 312 -9.12 6.92 -2.13
N TRP A 313 -9.36 6.71 -0.82
CA TRP A 313 -10.72 6.58 -0.32
C TRP A 313 -11.53 7.87 -0.47
N SER A 314 -10.90 9.02 -0.19
CA SER A 314 -11.55 10.33 -0.33
C SER A 314 -11.93 10.60 -1.78
N ASP A 315 -11.04 10.29 -2.73
CA ASP A 315 -11.31 10.47 -4.15
C ASP A 315 -12.49 9.62 -4.61
N ILE A 316 -12.53 8.33 -4.24
CA ILE A 316 -13.67 7.46 -4.52
C ILE A 316 -14.96 8.07 -3.95
N LEU A 317 -14.94 8.50 -2.69
CA LEU A 317 -16.12 9.01 -2.02
C LEU A 317 -16.66 10.31 -2.67
N ILE A 318 -15.77 11.14 -3.23
CA ILE A 318 -16.14 12.45 -3.77
C ILE A 318 -16.49 12.38 -5.26
N ASN A 319 -15.73 11.62 -6.04
CA ASN A 319 -15.74 11.65 -7.50
C ASN A 319 -16.51 10.48 -8.15
N THR A 320 -17.11 9.58 -7.35
CA THR A 320 -17.91 8.46 -7.88
C THR A 320 -19.35 8.47 -7.37
N GLY A 321 -20.22 7.68 -8.00
CA GLY A 321 -21.63 7.50 -7.59
C GLY A 321 -21.82 7.00 -6.15
N ILE A 322 -20.76 6.53 -5.49
CA ILE A 322 -20.77 6.14 -4.08
C ILE A 322 -21.22 7.30 -3.17
N ARG A 323 -20.91 8.54 -3.55
CA ARG A 323 -21.36 9.73 -2.81
C ARG A 323 -22.86 9.72 -2.59
N ASP A 324 -23.61 9.46 -3.65
CA ASP A 324 -25.08 9.57 -3.69
C ASP A 324 -25.76 8.36 -3.04
N ILE A 325 -25.08 7.20 -3.04
CA ILE A 325 -25.56 5.96 -2.40
C ILE A 325 -25.30 5.98 -0.88
N SER A 326 -24.28 6.70 -0.43
CA SER A 326 -23.84 6.64 0.96
C SER A 326 -24.74 7.40 1.94
N ALA A 327 -25.42 6.69 2.85
CA ALA A 327 -26.23 7.33 3.90
C ALA A 327 -25.39 8.11 4.95
N HIS A 328 -24.10 7.81 5.08
CA HIS A 328 -23.22 8.31 6.15
C HIS A 328 -22.05 9.17 5.63
N THR A 329 -22.21 9.86 4.49
CA THR A 329 -21.14 10.68 3.86
C THR A 329 -20.51 11.69 4.82
N ARG A 330 -21.33 12.34 5.66
CA ARG A 330 -20.86 13.31 6.66
C ARG A 330 -19.89 12.71 7.67
N THR A 331 -20.16 11.48 8.12
CA THR A 331 -19.29 10.76 9.06
C THR A 331 -17.96 10.43 8.40
N TYR A 332 -17.97 10.00 7.13
CA TYR A 332 -16.74 9.71 6.39
C TYR A 332 -15.87 10.96 6.22
N TYR A 333 -16.47 12.10 5.86
CA TYR A 333 -15.73 13.38 5.81
C TYR A 333 -15.15 13.74 7.17
N GLY A 334 -15.88 13.52 8.26
CA GLY A 334 -15.37 13.72 9.62
C GLY A 334 -14.13 12.87 9.93
N VAL A 335 -14.13 11.59 9.54
CA VAL A 335 -12.98 10.68 9.74
C VAL A 335 -11.80 11.08 8.85
N ILE A 336 -12.05 11.43 7.58
CA ILE A 336 -11.01 11.87 6.63
C ILE A 336 -10.34 13.15 7.14
N ILE A 337 -11.13 14.21 7.40
CA ILE A 337 -10.63 15.50 7.88
C ILE A 337 -9.93 15.31 9.24
N GLY A 338 -10.56 14.56 10.15
CA GLY A 338 -9.99 14.26 11.46
C GLY A 338 -8.65 13.55 11.36
N THR A 339 -8.52 12.55 10.48
CA THR A 339 -7.24 11.85 10.23
C THR A 339 -6.19 12.81 9.71
N THR A 340 -6.50 13.63 8.69
CA THR A 340 -5.55 14.62 8.12
C THR A 340 -5.08 15.62 9.17
N VAL A 341 -5.99 16.16 10.00
CA VAL A 341 -5.65 17.14 11.04
C VAL A 341 -4.84 16.50 12.17
N LEU A 342 -5.17 15.28 12.59
CA LEU A 342 -4.47 14.56 13.66
C LEU A 342 -3.10 14.01 13.21
N LEU A 343 -2.90 13.78 11.92
CA LEU A 343 -1.66 13.26 11.38
C LEU A 343 -0.46 14.18 11.63
N LEU A 344 -0.62 15.49 11.42
CA LEU A 344 0.45 16.48 11.62
C LEU A 344 0.97 16.52 13.08
N PRO A 345 0.13 16.70 14.12
CA PRO A 345 0.59 16.64 15.49
C PRO A 345 1.09 15.24 15.85
N TRP A 346 0.51 14.17 15.31
CA TRP A 346 1.01 12.82 15.53
C TRP A 346 2.46 12.64 15.07
N ILE A 347 2.80 13.11 13.87
CA ILE A 347 4.19 13.07 13.35
C ILE A 347 5.13 13.91 14.23
N ALA A 348 4.72 15.15 14.56
CA ALA A 348 5.54 16.05 15.37
C ALA A 348 5.79 15.49 16.78
N LEU A 349 4.75 14.95 17.42
CA LEU A 349 4.84 14.33 18.73
C LEU A 349 5.63 13.02 18.70
N GLY A 350 5.55 12.23 17.62
CA GLY A 350 6.39 11.05 17.43
C GLY A 350 7.87 11.44 17.33
N TRP A 351 8.20 12.43 16.52
CA TRP A 351 9.58 12.91 16.40
C TRP A 351 10.14 13.47 17.71
N TYR A 352 9.37 14.31 18.40
CA TYR A 352 9.82 14.95 19.64
C TYR A 352 9.80 13.99 20.84
N GLY A 353 8.71 13.24 20.99
CA GLY A 353 8.47 12.37 22.14
C GLY A 353 9.43 11.19 22.18
N VAL A 354 9.71 10.59 21.03
CA VAL A 354 10.65 9.47 20.95
C VAL A 354 12.08 9.98 21.20
N ARG A 355 12.47 11.17 20.72
CA ARG A 355 13.84 11.71 20.90
C ARG A 355 14.16 12.26 22.29
N ARG A 356 13.20 12.92 22.93
CA ARG A 356 13.41 13.55 24.25
C ARG A 356 12.98 12.68 25.41
N GLU A 357 12.56 11.45 25.14
CA GLU A 357 12.04 10.50 26.15
C GLU A 357 10.94 11.13 27.04
N ASN A 358 10.18 12.09 26.49
CA ASN A 358 9.22 12.86 27.27
C ASN A 358 7.91 12.08 27.42
N LYS A 359 7.70 11.51 28.61
CA LYS A 359 6.51 10.69 28.96
C LYS A 359 5.16 11.30 28.52
N PRO A 360 4.82 12.56 28.86
CA PRO A 360 3.55 13.15 28.43
C PRO A 360 3.42 13.25 26.91
N THR A 361 4.49 13.61 26.18
CA THR A 361 4.47 13.67 24.72
C THR A 361 4.26 12.27 24.12
N MET A 362 4.90 11.24 24.69
CA MET A 362 4.70 9.85 24.27
C MET A 362 3.25 9.37 24.50
N VAL A 363 2.65 9.72 25.65
CA VAL A 363 1.24 9.39 25.93
C VAL A 363 0.31 10.07 24.93
N ALA A 364 0.53 11.36 24.61
CA ALA A 364 -0.24 12.07 23.60
C ALA A 364 -0.08 11.45 22.20
N PHE A 365 1.15 11.11 21.82
CA PHE A 365 1.46 10.42 20.56
C PHE A 365 0.69 9.08 20.42
N LEU A 366 0.74 8.23 21.46
CA LEU A 366 0.02 6.96 21.48
C LEU A 366 -1.50 7.16 21.51
N GLY A 367 -2.00 8.18 22.22
CA GLY A 367 -3.42 8.52 22.26
C GLY A 367 -3.96 8.90 20.88
N ILE A 368 -3.22 9.72 20.12
CA ILE A 368 -3.61 10.06 18.74
C ILE A 368 -3.53 8.84 17.82
N ALA A 369 -2.49 8.01 17.93
CA ALA A 369 -2.37 6.77 17.17
C ALA A 369 -3.58 5.85 17.40
N PHE A 370 -4.00 5.70 18.65
CA PHE A 370 -5.17 4.92 19.02
C PHE A 370 -6.47 5.52 18.44
N ALA A 371 -6.62 6.84 18.47
CA ALA A 371 -7.78 7.51 17.89
C ALA A 371 -7.86 7.32 16.36
N ILE A 372 -6.73 7.43 15.65
CA ILE A 372 -6.65 7.15 14.20
C ILE A 372 -7.02 5.68 13.95
N LEU A 373 -6.37 4.74 14.65
CA LEU A 373 -6.65 3.31 14.52
C LEU A 373 -8.13 2.98 14.77
N ALA A 374 -8.72 3.53 15.82
CA ALA A 374 -10.13 3.34 16.14
C ALA A 374 -11.05 3.92 15.06
N GLY A 375 -10.77 5.13 14.56
CA GLY A 375 -11.52 5.76 13.47
C GLY A 375 -11.55 4.90 12.21
N TRP A 376 -10.38 4.41 11.77
CA TRP A 376 -10.26 3.51 10.61
C TRP A 376 -10.88 2.13 10.88
N SER A 377 -10.78 1.61 12.09
CA SER A 377 -11.45 0.35 12.46
C SER A 377 -12.98 0.47 12.39
N ILE A 378 -13.52 1.62 12.81
CA ILE A 378 -14.97 1.91 12.72
C ILE A 378 -15.42 2.05 11.25
N MET A 379 -14.56 2.49 10.34
CA MET A 379 -14.89 2.52 8.89
C MET A 379 -15.24 1.13 8.37
N PHE A 380 -14.63 0.06 8.90
CA PHE A 380 -15.04 -1.30 8.57
C PHE A 380 -16.43 -1.66 9.07
N TYR A 381 -17.14 -0.86 9.86
CA TYR A 381 -18.57 -1.08 10.09
C TYR A 381 -19.42 -0.68 8.88
N SER A 382 -18.92 0.26 8.07
CA SER A 382 -19.60 0.71 6.87
C SER A 382 -19.60 -0.36 5.77
N ARG A 383 -20.78 -0.59 5.21
CA ARG A 383 -20.97 -1.49 4.06
C ARG A 383 -20.30 -0.93 2.80
N VAL A 384 -20.37 0.38 2.61
CA VAL A 384 -19.78 1.10 1.49
C VAL A 384 -18.26 0.93 1.50
N TYR A 385 -17.64 1.16 2.65
CA TYR A 385 -16.19 1.02 2.80
C TYR A 385 -15.72 -0.44 2.63
N ARG A 386 -16.43 -1.41 3.25
CA ARG A 386 -16.14 -2.84 3.06
C ARG A 386 -16.22 -3.25 1.59
N TRP A 387 -17.24 -2.78 0.88
CA TRP A 387 -17.42 -3.10 -0.52
C TRP A 387 -16.25 -2.56 -1.34
N SER A 388 -15.89 -1.28 -1.18
CA SER A 388 -14.74 -0.69 -1.89
C SER A 388 -13.40 -1.35 -1.50
N PHE A 389 -13.23 -1.73 -0.24
CA PHE A 389 -12.05 -2.46 0.24
C PHE A 389 -11.89 -3.82 -0.46
N ILE A 390 -12.99 -4.53 -0.73
CA ILE A 390 -12.97 -5.82 -1.42
C ILE A 390 -12.81 -5.63 -2.94
N GLN A 391 -13.49 -4.63 -3.52
CA GLN A 391 -13.47 -4.38 -4.96
C GLN A 391 -12.14 -3.81 -5.45
N TRP A 392 -11.41 -3.08 -4.60
CA TRP A 392 -10.15 -2.46 -4.99
C TRP A 392 -8.99 -2.96 -4.13
N PRO A 393 -8.28 -4.02 -4.57
CA PRO A 393 -7.19 -4.63 -3.80
C PRO A 393 -6.09 -3.64 -3.39
N TYR A 394 -5.78 -2.64 -4.21
CA TYR A 394 -4.75 -1.65 -3.87
C TYR A 394 -5.09 -0.83 -2.62
N LEU A 395 -6.33 -0.30 -2.56
CA LEU A 395 -6.84 0.39 -1.38
C LEU A 395 -6.86 -0.55 -0.17
N GLY A 396 -7.26 -1.80 -0.37
CA GLY A 396 -7.26 -2.83 0.66
C GLY A 396 -5.85 -3.07 1.24
N CYS A 397 -4.85 -3.28 0.38
CA CYS A 397 -3.46 -3.48 0.75
C CYS A 397 -2.88 -2.28 1.50
N LEU A 398 -3.10 -1.05 1.02
CA LEU A 398 -2.62 0.15 1.72
C LEU A 398 -3.29 0.32 3.09
N THR A 399 -4.60 0.08 3.18
CA THR A 399 -5.31 0.13 4.47
C THR A 399 -4.76 -0.91 5.44
N VAL A 400 -4.59 -2.17 5.01
CA VAL A 400 -4.06 -3.25 5.86
C VAL A 400 -2.61 -2.96 6.27
N ALA A 401 -1.77 -2.49 5.34
CA ALA A 401 -0.40 -2.11 5.64
C ALA A 401 -0.35 -0.99 6.68
N SER A 402 -1.21 0.03 6.56
CA SER A 402 -1.31 1.11 7.55
C SER A 402 -1.74 0.58 8.92
N LEU A 403 -2.77 -0.26 8.99
CA LEU A 403 -3.21 -0.86 10.26
C LEU A 403 -2.10 -1.72 10.91
N ILE A 404 -1.33 -2.46 10.13
CA ILE A 404 -0.21 -3.25 10.64
C ILE A 404 0.90 -2.33 11.17
N LEU A 405 1.28 -1.30 10.43
CA LEU A 405 2.34 -0.38 10.78
C LEU A 405 1.97 0.48 12.01
N ILE A 406 0.77 1.03 12.09
CA ILE A 406 0.31 1.77 13.28
C ILE A 406 0.26 0.84 14.51
N MET A 407 -0.17 -0.41 14.35
CA MET A 407 -0.15 -1.41 15.43
C MET A 407 1.27 -1.72 15.91
N ARG A 408 2.24 -1.78 14.99
CA ARG A 408 3.67 -1.92 15.33
C ARG A 408 4.16 -0.70 16.09
N VAL A 409 3.87 0.50 15.60
CA VAL A 409 4.23 1.78 16.24
C VAL A 409 3.66 1.89 17.65
N VAL A 410 2.43 1.42 17.90
CA VAL A 410 1.83 1.42 19.25
C VAL A 410 2.41 0.33 20.15
N ARG A 411 2.63 -0.87 19.64
CA ARG A 411 3.09 -2.02 20.44
C ARG A 411 4.50 -1.84 20.99
N TYR A 412 5.42 -1.27 20.20
CA TYR A 412 6.83 -1.18 20.59
C TYR A 412 7.07 -0.30 21.83
N PRO A 413 6.59 0.95 21.90
CA PRO A 413 6.75 1.80 23.09
C PRO A 413 6.05 1.22 24.33
N VAL A 414 4.88 0.59 24.15
CA VAL A 414 4.17 -0.06 25.26
C VAL A 414 5.00 -1.20 25.84
N LEU A 415 5.63 -2.02 25.00
CA LEU A 415 6.50 -3.10 25.46
C LEU A 415 7.71 -2.55 26.24
N GLU A 416 8.30 -1.44 25.78
CA GLU A 416 9.43 -0.80 26.48
C GLU A 416 9.02 -0.21 27.83
N ILE A 417 7.85 0.43 27.91
CA ILE A 417 7.30 0.94 29.18
C ILE A 417 7.09 -0.21 30.17
N GLN A 418 6.58 -1.35 29.70
CA GLN A 418 6.40 -2.54 30.55
C GLN A 418 7.75 -3.11 31.02
N LEU A 419 8.75 -3.19 30.15
CA LEU A 419 10.08 -3.68 30.49
C LEU A 419 10.79 -2.77 31.49
N THR A 420 10.72 -1.44 31.31
CA THR A 420 11.33 -0.46 32.21
C THR A 420 10.68 -0.46 33.59
N LEU A 421 9.35 -0.60 33.66
CA LEU A 421 8.63 -0.78 34.93
C LEU A 421 9.06 -2.08 35.63
N SER A 422 9.10 -3.20 34.90
CA SER A 422 9.56 -4.48 35.46
C SER A 422 11.02 -4.46 35.92
N GLN A 423 11.90 -3.74 35.22
CA GLN A 423 13.30 -3.56 35.63
C GLN A 423 13.40 -2.72 36.90
N ARG A 424 12.57 -1.67 37.03
CA ARG A 424 12.53 -0.81 38.21
C ARG A 424 12.06 -1.57 39.45
N GLU A 425 11.05 -2.43 39.31
CA GLU A 425 10.57 -3.29 40.41
C GLU A 425 11.67 -4.25 40.88
N ARG A 426 12.36 -4.93 39.95
CA ARG A 426 13.49 -5.81 40.29
C ARG A 426 14.63 -5.09 40.99
N ASN A 427 15.00 -3.90 40.52
CA ASN A 427 16.06 -3.11 41.15
C ASN A 427 15.65 -2.60 42.54
N THR A 428 14.39 -2.23 42.73
CA THR A 428 13.86 -1.80 44.03
C THR A 428 13.85 -2.97 45.03
N GLY A 429 13.45 -4.16 44.57
CA GLY A 429 13.50 -5.39 45.38
C GLY A 429 14.93 -5.78 45.77
N HIS A 430 15.90 -5.65 44.86
CA HIS A 430 17.31 -5.91 45.16
C HIS A 430 17.87 -4.93 46.20
N ARG A 431 17.56 -3.63 46.10
CA ARG A 431 17.99 -2.65 47.11
C ARG A 431 17.40 -2.93 48.48
N LEU A 432 16.12 -3.30 48.56
CA LEU A 432 15.48 -3.67 49.82
C LEU A 432 16.10 -4.93 50.44
N LEU A 433 16.41 -5.95 49.62
CA LEU A 433 17.11 -7.15 50.08
C LEU A 433 18.54 -6.85 50.54
N GLU A 434 19.22 -5.93 49.88
CA GLU A 434 20.59 -5.53 50.25
C GLU A 434 20.62 -4.70 51.54
N GLU A 435 19.63 -3.84 51.77
CA GLU A 435 19.43 -3.15 53.05
C GLU A 435 19.09 -4.14 54.18
N LEU A 436 18.23 -5.14 53.93
CA LEU A 436 17.94 -6.19 54.91
C LEU A 436 19.17 -7.07 55.21
N ARG A 437 20.05 -7.28 54.23
CA ARG A 437 21.25 -8.12 54.40
C ARG A 437 22.34 -7.43 55.22
N HIS A 438 22.44 -6.11 55.16
CA HIS A 438 23.49 -5.39 55.90
C HIS A 438 23.19 -5.19 57.38
N GLY A 439 21.95 -5.43 57.82
CA GLY A 439 21.55 -5.23 59.21
C GLY A 439 21.79 -3.79 59.70
N PRO A 440 21.31 -3.42 60.89
CA PRO A 440 21.77 -2.20 61.52
C PRO A 440 23.27 -2.35 61.80
N GLY A 441 24.09 -1.63 61.03
CA GLY A 441 25.53 -1.57 61.28
C GLY A 441 25.80 -1.18 62.74
N PRO A 442 26.91 -1.64 63.34
CA PRO A 442 27.23 -1.37 64.74
C PRO A 442 27.19 0.14 64.99
N ILE A 443 26.42 0.52 66.01
CA ILE A 443 26.27 1.89 66.50
C ILE A 443 27.66 2.54 66.60
N PRO A 444 27.94 3.65 65.91
CA PRO A 444 29.22 4.32 66.05
C PRO A 444 29.33 4.85 67.48
N CYS A 445 30.23 4.24 68.26
CA CYS A 445 30.64 4.77 69.55
C CYS A 445 31.25 6.16 69.32
N VAL A 446 30.55 7.18 69.81
CA VAL A 446 31.03 8.55 69.95
C VAL A 446 32.15 8.53 70.99
N LEU A 447 33.39 8.39 70.54
CA LEU A 447 34.57 8.60 71.38
C LEU A 447 35.32 9.81 70.85
N SER A 448 35.31 10.84 71.68
CA SER A 448 36.06 12.07 71.54
C SER A 448 37.56 11.78 71.47
N GLN A 449 38.23 12.15 70.38
CA GLN A 449 39.59 12.68 70.43
C GLN A 449 39.97 13.38 69.11
N PRO A 450 40.78 14.46 69.17
CA PRO A 450 41.29 15.16 68.01
C PRO A 450 42.66 14.62 67.57
N GLN A 451 43.05 14.98 66.35
CA GLN A 451 44.29 14.65 65.64
C GLN A 451 44.25 13.33 64.85
N CYS A 452 44.16 13.41 63.53
CA CYS A 452 45.34 13.26 62.67
C CYS A 452 45.01 13.18 61.16
N HIS A 453 45.95 13.77 60.41
CA HIS A 453 46.35 13.49 59.03
C HIS A 453 45.40 13.70 57.86
N ALA A 454 45.75 14.73 57.08
CA ALA A 454 45.43 14.91 55.68
C ALA A 454 45.87 13.69 54.86
N SER A 455 44.91 13.01 54.23
CA SER A 455 45.15 12.04 53.17
C SER A 455 44.31 12.44 51.96
N LEU A 456 45.00 12.69 50.84
CA LEU A 456 44.46 13.06 49.55
C LEU A 456 43.32 12.13 49.13
N ARG A 457 42.08 12.64 49.14
CA ARG A 457 40.97 12.04 48.38
C ARG A 457 41.01 12.57 46.96
N HIS A 458 41.28 11.69 46.01
CA HIS A 458 40.93 11.93 44.61
C HIS A 458 39.40 12.08 44.51
N PRO A 459 38.90 13.08 43.77
CA PRO A 459 37.47 13.26 43.58
C PRO A 459 36.89 12.08 42.78
N PRO A 460 35.70 11.59 43.13
CA PRO A 460 35.01 10.62 42.30
C PRO A 460 34.71 11.28 40.95
N VAL A 461 35.20 10.68 39.88
CA VAL A 461 34.89 11.06 38.51
C VAL A 461 33.37 10.91 38.32
N GLN A 462 32.67 12.04 38.34
CA GLN A 462 31.24 12.14 38.06
C GLN A 462 31.00 11.84 36.58
N ALA A 463 30.80 10.56 36.25
CA ALA A 463 30.35 10.14 34.92
C ALA A 463 28.95 10.71 34.57
N GLU A 464 28.16 11.09 35.56
CA GLU A 464 26.83 11.70 35.35
C GLU A 464 26.90 13.15 34.81
N ALA A 465 27.94 13.91 35.14
CA ALA A 465 28.14 15.25 34.57
C ALA A 465 28.59 15.20 33.10
N ALA A 466 29.32 14.16 32.70
CA ALA A 466 29.74 13.94 31.32
C ALA A 466 28.54 13.57 30.41
N LEU A 467 27.58 12.81 30.92
CA LEU A 467 26.35 12.46 30.18
C LEU A 467 25.35 13.63 30.07
N ALA A 468 25.26 14.50 31.08
CA ALA A 468 24.44 15.71 31.02
C ALA A 468 25.05 16.80 30.10
N SER A 469 26.36 16.79 29.88
CA SER A 469 27.06 17.72 28.97
C SER A 469 27.00 17.34 27.49
N LEU A 470 26.56 16.11 27.17
CA LEU A 470 26.29 15.68 25.80
C LEU A 470 24.94 16.22 25.34
N ASN A 471 24.84 17.55 25.23
CA ASN A 471 23.80 18.26 24.49
C ASN A 471 23.88 17.85 23.00
N PHE A 472 23.31 16.70 22.68
CA PHE A 472 23.00 16.30 21.30
C PHE A 472 21.79 17.10 20.80
N ALA A 473 22.00 18.41 20.65
CA ALA A 473 21.19 19.28 19.79
C ALA A 473 22.08 19.70 18.61
N PRO A 474 21.70 19.43 17.35
CA PRO A 474 22.53 19.77 16.21
C PRO A 474 22.21 21.19 15.73
N GLU A 475 22.54 22.22 16.51
CA GLU A 475 22.66 23.59 15.98
C GLU A 475 23.81 24.32 16.68
N VAL A 476 24.66 24.94 15.85
CA VAL A 476 25.85 25.74 16.18
C VAL A 476 27.13 24.94 16.51
N PHE A 477 27.88 24.61 15.46
CA PHE A 477 29.34 24.59 15.53
C PHE A 477 29.88 25.64 14.58
N GLU A 478 30.24 26.78 15.16
CA GLU A 478 31.18 27.73 14.59
C GLU A 478 32.60 27.10 14.62
N HIS A 479 33.42 27.52 13.65
CA HIS A 479 34.74 26.98 13.35
C HIS A 479 35.70 26.96 14.55
N SER A 480 36.43 25.85 14.69
CA SER A 480 37.81 25.89 15.21
C SER A 480 38.62 24.76 14.58
N ASP A 481 39.59 25.16 13.77
CA ASP A 481 40.59 24.32 13.12
C ASP A 481 41.44 23.61 14.16
N VAL A 482 41.59 22.28 14.05
CA VAL A 482 42.67 21.55 14.72
C VAL A 482 43.26 20.50 13.78
N GLU A 483 44.58 20.58 13.69
CA GLU A 483 45.53 19.87 12.85
C GLU A 483 45.43 18.34 12.87
N LYS A 484 45.82 17.80 11.71
CA LYS A 484 46.12 16.39 11.45
C LYS A 484 47.24 15.87 12.35
N SER A 485 46.99 14.79 13.07
CA SER A 485 48.03 13.81 13.40
C SER A 485 47.64 12.44 12.85
N GLY A 486 48.52 11.90 11.99
CA GLY A 486 48.37 10.61 11.35
C GLY A 486 48.74 9.48 12.30
N GLY A 487 47.77 8.62 12.60
CA GLY A 487 47.99 7.34 13.27
C GLY A 487 47.55 6.19 12.36
N LYS A 488 48.49 5.32 11.99
CA LYS A 488 48.22 4.02 11.35
C LYS A 488 47.39 3.16 12.31
N LEU A 489 46.18 2.79 11.92
CA LEU A 489 45.36 1.82 12.65
C LEU A 489 45.70 0.40 12.15
N ALA A 490 46.08 -0.48 13.08
CA ALA A 490 46.21 -1.91 12.84
C ALA A 490 44.83 -2.54 12.65
N TYR A 491 44.71 -3.36 11.61
CA TYR A 491 43.50 -4.10 11.24
C TYR A 491 43.42 -5.35 12.13
N TYR A 492 42.41 -5.42 13.01
CA TYR A 492 42.08 -6.65 13.73
C TYR A 492 40.96 -7.36 12.98
N ASP A 493 41.28 -8.54 12.46
CA ASP A 493 40.35 -9.48 11.88
C ASP A 493 39.51 -10.11 13.00
N PHE A 494 38.18 -10.08 12.85
CA PHE A 494 37.25 -10.76 13.74
C PHE A 494 36.44 -11.73 12.90
N ASP A 495 36.67 -13.03 13.10
CA ASP A 495 35.85 -14.10 12.57
C ASP A 495 34.42 -13.97 13.13
N GLU A 496 33.46 -13.66 12.26
CA GLU A 496 32.02 -13.69 12.56
C GLU A 496 31.52 -15.13 12.39
N PRO A 497 30.70 -15.67 13.33
CA PRO A 497 30.12 -16.99 13.15
C PRO A 497 29.05 -16.98 12.04
N GLU A 498 29.20 -17.91 11.09
CA GLU A 498 28.24 -18.21 10.03
C GLU A 498 26.88 -18.60 10.64
N TYR A 499 25.84 -17.80 10.38
CA TYR A 499 24.46 -18.24 10.52
C TYR A 499 23.92 -18.64 9.14
N PRO A 500 23.15 -19.73 9.04
CA PRO A 500 22.59 -20.15 7.77
C PRO A 500 21.57 -19.11 7.26
N PRO A 501 21.48 -18.87 5.95
CA PRO A 501 20.52 -17.94 5.38
C PRO A 501 19.08 -18.41 5.65
N ALA A 502 18.21 -17.47 5.99
CA ALA A 502 16.78 -17.70 6.06
C ALA A 502 16.23 -17.87 4.63
N THR A 503 15.92 -19.11 4.27
CA THR A 503 15.29 -19.46 2.99
C THR A 503 13.81 -19.04 3.03
N PHE A 504 13.45 -17.99 2.30
CA PHE A 504 12.05 -17.71 1.96
C PHE A 504 11.65 -18.60 0.78
N GLN A 505 10.92 -19.69 1.04
CA GLN A 505 10.26 -20.46 -0.01
C GLN A 505 8.96 -19.78 -0.41
N PHE A 506 8.94 -19.22 -1.63
CA PHE A 506 7.69 -18.95 -2.34
C PHE A 506 7.11 -20.28 -2.80
N VAL A 507 5.95 -20.66 -2.26
CA VAL A 507 5.16 -21.78 -2.78
C VAL A 507 4.48 -21.30 -4.05
N SER A 508 5.11 -21.58 -5.19
CA SER A 508 4.47 -21.49 -6.51
C SER A 508 3.50 -22.67 -6.64
N SER A 509 2.19 -22.40 -6.55
CA SER A 509 1.18 -23.41 -6.86
C SER A 509 1.09 -23.56 -8.38
N HIS A 510 1.76 -24.57 -8.93
CA HIS A 510 1.49 -25.07 -10.26
C HIS A 510 0.05 -25.59 -10.32
N LEU A 511 -0.81 -24.86 -11.05
CA LEU A 511 -2.08 -25.39 -11.54
C LEU A 511 -1.77 -26.42 -12.63
N ARG A 512 -1.74 -27.69 -12.23
CA ARG A 512 -1.69 -28.85 -13.11
C ARG A 512 -3.10 -29.03 -13.72
N SER A 513 -3.21 -28.78 -15.02
CA SER A 513 -4.40 -29.07 -15.81
C SER A 513 -4.38 -30.55 -16.20
N ASP A 514 -5.01 -31.41 -15.41
CA ASP A 514 -5.31 -32.78 -15.82
C ASP A 514 -6.71 -32.79 -16.46
N HIS A 515 -6.73 -32.82 -17.79
CA HIS A 515 -7.89 -33.16 -18.60
C HIS A 515 -8.01 -34.69 -18.61
N GLU A 516 -8.96 -35.24 -17.85
CA GLU A 516 -9.33 -36.65 -17.93
C GLU A 516 -10.73 -36.78 -18.55
N SER A 517 -10.74 -37.20 -19.82
CA SER A 517 -11.92 -37.53 -20.61
C SER A 517 -12.46 -38.90 -20.20
N ALA A 518 -13.68 -38.96 -19.69
CA ALA A 518 -14.45 -40.20 -19.50
C ALA A 518 -15.63 -40.27 -20.49
N PRO A 519 -15.97 -41.45 -21.03
CA PRO A 519 -16.91 -41.60 -22.14
C PRO A 519 -18.38 -41.71 -21.70
N ALA A 520 -19.24 -41.39 -22.67
CA ALA A 520 -20.70 -41.37 -22.59
C ALA A 520 -21.31 -42.73 -22.21
N GLY A 521 -22.28 -42.68 -21.29
CA GLY A 521 -23.19 -43.78 -20.95
C GLY A 521 -24.63 -43.31 -21.08
N ASP A 522 -25.36 -44.03 -21.93
CA ASP A 522 -26.70 -43.76 -22.46
C ASP A 522 -27.78 -44.39 -21.56
N VAL A 523 -28.72 -43.62 -20.99
CA VAL A 523 -29.98 -44.13 -20.40
C VAL A 523 -31.08 -43.05 -20.43
N SER A 524 -32.18 -43.33 -21.12
CA SER A 524 -33.48 -42.60 -21.08
C SER A 524 -34.54 -43.37 -20.24
N PRO A 525 -35.79 -42.91 -20.05
CA PRO A 525 -36.23 -42.31 -18.78
C PRO A 525 -37.45 -43.01 -18.14
N LEU A 526 -37.74 -42.71 -16.86
CA LEU A 526 -39.09 -42.89 -16.29
C LEU A 526 -39.34 -41.80 -15.22
N PRO A 527 -40.58 -41.26 -15.07
CA PRO A 527 -40.83 -40.06 -14.29
C PRO A 527 -41.35 -40.37 -12.88
N THR A 528 -40.92 -39.59 -11.89
CA THR A 528 -41.64 -39.44 -10.61
C THR A 528 -41.41 -38.03 -10.05
N PRO A 529 -42.35 -37.50 -9.23
CA PRO A 529 -42.60 -36.08 -9.13
C PRO A 529 -41.87 -35.37 -7.98
N LEU A 530 -41.54 -34.10 -8.24
CA LEU A 530 -41.57 -32.95 -7.33
C LEU A 530 -41.11 -33.18 -5.87
N ARG A 531 -39.83 -32.87 -5.62
CA ARG A 531 -39.39 -32.19 -4.39
C ARG A 531 -38.30 -31.20 -4.77
N GLY A 532 -38.62 -29.90 -4.65
CA GLY A 532 -37.67 -28.83 -4.93
C GLY A 532 -36.43 -28.94 -4.04
N PRO A 533 -35.23 -28.66 -4.56
CA PRO A 533 -34.03 -28.65 -3.75
C PRO A 533 -34.08 -27.48 -2.74
N PRO A 534 -33.55 -27.66 -1.52
CA PRO A 534 -33.40 -26.55 -0.59
C PRO A 534 -32.45 -25.49 -1.19
N PRO A 535 -32.62 -24.21 -0.87
CA PRO A 535 -31.73 -23.16 -1.35
C PRO A 535 -30.30 -23.45 -0.87
N MET A 536 -29.41 -23.74 -1.83
CA MET A 536 -27.98 -23.74 -1.56
C MET A 536 -27.58 -22.31 -1.22
N TYR A 537 -27.33 -22.06 0.07
CA TYR A 537 -26.55 -20.92 0.51
C TYR A 537 -25.12 -21.13 0.00
N GLU A 538 -24.86 -20.58 -1.18
CA GLU A 538 -23.51 -20.45 -1.71
C GLU A 538 -22.74 -19.51 -0.77
N LYS A 539 -21.70 -20.05 -0.13
CA LYS A 539 -20.83 -19.26 0.75
C LYS A 539 -20.17 -18.17 -0.12
N PRO A 540 -20.20 -16.90 0.28
CA PRO A 540 -19.46 -15.87 -0.44
C PRO A 540 -17.98 -16.27 -0.47
N TYR A 541 -17.42 -16.34 -1.66
CA TYR A 541 -15.99 -16.51 -1.86
C TYR A 541 -15.28 -15.31 -1.24
N VAL A 542 -14.76 -15.52 -0.03
CA VAL A 542 -13.74 -14.65 0.53
C VAL A 542 -12.48 -14.94 -0.29
N ALA A 543 -12.10 -14.00 -1.16
CA ALA A 543 -10.77 -13.99 -1.75
C ALA A 543 -9.76 -14.06 -0.59
N ARG A 544 -9.06 -15.21 -0.47
CA ARG A 544 -7.96 -15.34 0.48
C ARG A 544 -6.79 -14.56 -0.10
N PHE A 545 -6.66 -13.31 0.34
CA PHE A 545 -5.44 -12.52 0.21
C PHE A 545 -4.46 -12.84 1.34
#